data_AF-A0A4C1TRR7-F1
#
_entry.id   AF-A0A4C1TRR7-F1
#
_cell.length_a   1.000
_cell.length_b   1.000
_cell.length_c   1.000
_cell.angle_alpha   90.00
_cell.angle_beta   90.00
_cell.angle_gamma   90.00
#
_symmetry.space_group_name_H-M   'P 1'
#
loop_
_entity.id
_entity.type
_entity.pdbx_description
1 polymer ?
#
loop_
_entity_poly.entity_id
_entity_poly.type
_entity_poly.pdbx_seq_one_letter_code
_entity_poly.pdbx_strand_id
1 'polypeptide(L)'
;MKTDTQYSDENQRVRKRKRHHDDGAAEEVVFRGKEKLKVDTYLPVLDMLCTELSRRLEAYREINNLFGFLTDFSTKSDVEIRQACTKFKEHYFEDIEPEFIDEMVQYKYFILQLEDAGKKIMPAEKSYKLIIGNMAQSTFPNVMTAL
;
A
#
# COMPACT_ATOMS: atom_id res chain seq x y z
N MET A 1 30.37 -29.54 21.87
CA MET A 1 29.65 -30.62 21.16
C MET A 1 28.25 -30.09 20.88
N LYS A 2 27.95 -29.67 19.64
CA LYS A 2 26.59 -29.25 19.27
C LYS A 2 25.79 -30.53 19.07
N THR A 3 24.74 -30.74 19.84
CA THR A 3 23.77 -31.81 19.59
C THR A 3 23.13 -31.55 18.23
N ASP A 4 23.31 -32.47 17.29
CA ASP A 4 22.50 -32.51 16.07
C ASP A 4 21.06 -32.76 16.48
N THR A 5 20.24 -31.71 16.45
CA THR A 5 18.80 -31.83 16.68
C THR A 5 18.22 -32.58 15.49
N GLN A 6 18.06 -33.89 15.65
CA GLN A 6 17.52 -34.79 14.64
C GLN A 6 16.00 -34.59 14.51
N TYR A 7 15.49 -34.52 13.28
CA TYR A 7 14.06 -34.30 13.07
C TYR A 7 13.27 -35.59 13.35
N SER A 8 12.08 -35.46 13.93
CA SER A 8 11.30 -36.61 14.41
C SER A 8 10.82 -37.56 13.31
N ASP A 9 10.78 -37.11 12.06
CA ASP A 9 10.34 -37.89 10.89
C ASP A 9 11.49 -38.44 10.03
N GLU A 10 12.74 -38.11 10.38
CA GLU A 10 13.94 -38.45 9.59
C GLU A 10 14.11 -39.96 9.46
N ASN A 11 13.86 -40.70 10.56
CA ASN A 11 13.97 -42.16 10.65
C ASN A 11 12.62 -42.90 10.59
N GLN A 12 11.50 -42.24 10.30
CA GLN A 12 10.19 -42.92 10.23
C GLN A 12 10.11 -43.86 9.01
N ARG A 13 9.24 -44.88 9.03
CA ARG A 13 9.06 -45.75 7.85
C ARG A 13 8.23 -45.03 6.77
N VAL A 14 8.69 -45.02 5.51
CA VAL A 14 7.87 -44.55 4.37
C VAL A 14 6.79 -45.60 4.09
N ARG A 15 5.51 -45.20 4.16
CA ARG A 15 4.40 -46.06 3.71
C ARG A 15 4.25 -45.90 2.20
N LYS A 16 4.48 -46.97 1.44
CA LYS A 16 4.23 -46.98 -0.01
C LYS A 16 2.74 -47.22 -0.28
N ARG A 17 2.11 -46.36 -1.09
CA ARG A 17 0.74 -46.57 -1.56
C ARG A 17 0.67 -47.73 -2.58
N LYS A 18 -0.48 -48.41 -2.67
CA LYS A 18 -0.74 -49.34 -3.78
C LYS A 18 -0.89 -48.51 -5.07
N ARG A 19 -0.20 -48.90 -6.15
CA ARG A 19 -0.29 -48.24 -7.46
C ARG A 19 -1.41 -48.87 -8.28
N HIS A 20 -2.16 -48.05 -9.02
CA HIS A 20 -3.10 -48.54 -10.04
C HIS A 20 -2.36 -48.81 -11.36
N HIS A 21 -2.97 -49.61 -12.25
CA HIS A 21 -2.36 -49.97 -13.54
C HIS A 21 -2.04 -48.74 -14.41
N ASP A 22 -2.81 -47.66 -14.24
CA ASP A 22 -2.66 -46.41 -15.01
C ASP A 22 -1.79 -45.37 -14.30
N ASP A 23 -1.28 -45.65 -13.09
CA ASP A 23 -0.30 -44.78 -12.42
C ASP A 23 1.05 -44.91 -13.15
N GLY A 24 1.63 -43.78 -13.57
CA GLY A 24 2.95 -43.74 -14.21
C GLY A 24 4.09 -44.31 -13.34
N ALA A 25 5.24 -44.59 -13.96
CA ALA A 25 6.37 -45.24 -13.28
C ALA A 25 7.11 -44.35 -12.24
N ALA A 26 6.77 -43.07 -12.13
CA ALA A 26 7.45 -42.12 -11.26
C ALA A 26 7.44 -42.54 -9.77
N GLU A 27 8.54 -42.27 -9.08
CA GLU A 27 8.62 -42.48 -7.63
C GLU A 27 7.91 -41.36 -6.86
N GLU A 28 7.30 -41.74 -5.75
CA GLU A 28 6.64 -40.79 -4.85
C GLU A 28 7.70 -40.01 -4.09
N VAL A 29 7.72 -38.68 -4.26
CA VAL A 29 8.65 -37.81 -3.56
C VAL A 29 8.16 -37.63 -2.12
N VAL A 30 8.96 -38.07 -1.16
CA VAL A 30 8.67 -37.92 0.28
C VAL A 30 9.75 -37.05 0.90
N PHE A 31 9.42 -35.81 1.21
CA PHE A 31 10.31 -34.91 1.95
C PHE A 31 10.33 -35.28 3.43
N ARG A 32 11.50 -35.16 4.08
CA ARG A 32 11.70 -35.45 5.51
C ARG A 32 12.59 -34.42 6.17
N GLY A 33 12.49 -34.33 7.49
CA GLY A 33 13.33 -33.52 8.33
C GLY A 33 13.48 -32.09 7.81
N LYS A 34 14.72 -31.67 7.59
CA LYS A 34 15.02 -30.32 7.09
C LYS A 34 14.36 -30.02 5.75
N GLU A 35 14.36 -30.96 4.80
CA GLU A 35 13.77 -30.74 3.48
C GLU A 35 12.24 -30.63 3.56
N LYS A 36 11.60 -31.42 4.44
CA LYS A 36 10.17 -31.29 4.70
C LYS A 36 9.83 -29.94 5.31
N LEU A 37 10.54 -29.52 6.35
CA LEU A 37 10.36 -28.20 6.95
C LEU A 37 10.54 -27.09 5.90
N LYS A 38 11.55 -27.24 5.03
CA LYS A 38 11.83 -26.27 3.96
C LYS A 38 10.67 -26.18 2.97
N VAL A 39 10.22 -27.31 2.43
CA VAL A 39 9.21 -27.37 1.36
C VAL A 39 7.80 -27.13 1.87
N ASP A 40 7.43 -27.75 3.00
CA ASP A 40 6.05 -27.73 3.49
C ASP A 40 5.75 -26.52 4.38
N THR A 41 6.78 -25.82 4.88
CA THR A 41 6.59 -24.71 5.82
C THR A 41 7.37 -23.47 5.44
N TYR A 42 8.71 -23.54 5.35
CA TYR A 42 9.54 -22.35 5.16
C TYR A 42 9.23 -21.62 3.85
N LEU A 43 9.23 -22.34 2.72
CA LEU A 43 8.91 -21.76 1.41
C LEU A 43 7.45 -21.23 1.37
N PRO A 44 6.42 -21.99 1.78
CA PRO A 44 5.05 -21.46 1.87
C PRO A 44 4.90 -20.21 2.73
N VAL A 45 5.62 -20.13 3.86
CA VAL A 45 5.60 -18.93 4.73
C VAL A 45 6.22 -17.74 4.02
N LEU A 46 7.33 -17.92 3.29
CA LEU A 46 7.93 -16.85 2.49
C LEU A 46 7.01 -16.41 1.35
N ASP A 47 6.40 -17.36 0.63
CA ASP A 47 5.47 -17.06 -0.46
C ASP A 47 4.25 -16.28 0.04
N MET A 48 3.71 -16.69 1.20
CA MET A 48 2.61 -15.98 1.87
C MET A 48 3.04 -14.56 2.27
N LEU A 49 4.22 -14.41 2.87
CA LEU A 49 4.74 -13.10 3.25
C LEU A 49 4.89 -12.18 2.03
N CYS A 50 5.48 -12.68 0.95
CA CYS A 50 5.61 -11.93 -0.30
C CYS A 50 4.24 -11.53 -0.85
N THR A 51 3.29 -12.47 -0.88
CA THR A 51 1.93 -12.22 -1.37
C THR A 51 1.21 -11.14 -0.57
N GLU A 52 1.25 -11.23 0.76
CA GLU A 52 0.57 -10.25 1.63
C GLU A 52 1.25 -8.88 1.61
N LEU A 53 2.58 -8.82 1.54
CA LEU A 53 3.30 -7.56 1.39
C LEU A 53 2.98 -6.88 0.05
N SER A 54 2.94 -7.65 -1.05
CA SER A 54 2.55 -7.14 -2.37
C SER A 54 1.10 -6.65 -2.37
N ARG A 55 0.18 -7.41 -1.79
CA ARG A 55 -1.23 -7.02 -1.66
C ARG A 55 -1.38 -5.71 -0.89
N ARG A 56 -0.65 -5.56 0.23
CA ARG A 56 -0.68 -4.35 1.05
C ARG A 56 -0.05 -3.15 0.33
N LEU A 57 1.06 -3.35 -0.37
CA LEU A 57 1.70 -2.31 -1.18
C LEU A 57 0.73 -1.79 -2.24
N GLU A 58 0.01 -2.67 -2.92
CA GLU A 58 -0.94 -2.26 -3.96
C GLU A 58 -2.12 -1.48 -3.39
N ALA A 59 -2.67 -1.91 -2.24
CA ALA A 59 -3.69 -1.14 -1.54
C ALA A 59 -3.20 0.27 -1.17
N TYR A 60 -1.94 0.41 -0.73
CA TYR A 60 -1.35 1.72 -0.44
C TYR A 60 -1.08 2.56 -1.68
N ARG A 61 -0.73 1.94 -2.81
CA ARG A 61 -0.60 2.64 -4.08
C ARG A 61 -1.93 3.21 -4.53
N GLU A 62 -3.02 2.45 -4.43
CA GLU A 62 -4.36 2.94 -4.78
C GLU A 62 -4.77 4.15 -3.92
N ILE A 63 -4.58 4.07 -2.60
CA ILE A 63 -4.85 5.20 -1.69
C ILE A 63 -3.97 6.41 -2.06
N ASN A 64 -2.67 6.20 -2.26
CA ASN A 64 -1.75 7.28 -2.63
C ASN A 64 -2.07 7.89 -4.01
N ASN A 65 -2.55 7.08 -4.94
CA ASN A 65 -2.96 7.52 -6.28
C ASN A 65 -4.24 8.37 -6.25
N LEU A 66 -5.06 8.25 -5.20
CA LEU A 66 -6.27 9.06 -5.03
C LEU A 66 -6.04 10.28 -4.13
N PHE A 67 -5.31 10.12 -3.01
CA PHE A 67 -5.15 11.14 -1.96
C PHE A 67 -3.75 11.76 -1.89
N GLY A 68 -2.73 11.17 -2.52
CA GLY A 68 -1.33 11.56 -2.33
C GLY A 68 -1.07 13.04 -2.67
N PHE A 69 -1.80 13.57 -3.65
CA PHE A 69 -1.73 14.98 -4.05
C PHE A 69 -2.02 15.96 -2.90
N LEU A 70 -2.84 15.58 -1.91
CA LEU A 70 -3.14 16.41 -0.74
C LEU A 70 -1.91 16.64 0.14
N THR A 71 -0.85 15.84 -0.04
CA THR A 71 0.40 15.97 0.72
C THR A 71 1.57 16.51 -0.07
N ASP A 72 1.62 16.32 -1.39
CA ASP A 72 2.73 16.76 -2.24
C ASP A 72 2.35 17.85 -3.26
N PHE A 73 1.16 18.46 -3.15
CA PHE A 73 0.69 19.53 -4.05
C PHE A 73 1.66 20.71 -4.18
N SER A 74 2.41 21.04 -3.13
CA SER A 74 3.42 22.11 -3.15
C SER A 74 4.57 21.82 -4.14
N THR A 75 4.81 20.55 -4.44
CA THR A 75 5.88 20.07 -5.33
C THR A 75 5.43 19.89 -6.78
N LYS A 76 4.11 19.74 -6.99
CA LYS A 76 3.48 19.49 -8.28
C LYS A 76 3.19 20.78 -9.05
N SER A 77 3.19 20.69 -10.38
CA SER A 77 2.67 21.73 -11.27
C SER A 77 1.15 21.83 -11.18
N ASP A 78 0.60 22.95 -11.64
CA ASP A 78 -0.86 23.16 -11.61
C ASP A 78 -1.60 22.16 -12.52
N VAL A 79 -0.96 21.73 -13.62
CA VAL A 79 -1.51 20.70 -14.51
C VAL A 79 -1.65 19.37 -13.77
N GLU A 80 -0.61 18.96 -13.03
CA GLU A 80 -0.62 17.72 -12.25
C GLU A 80 -1.66 17.78 -11.12
N ILE A 81 -1.80 18.93 -10.45
CA ILE A 81 -2.81 19.12 -9.40
C ILE A 81 -4.21 19.01 -10.00
N ARG A 82 -4.47 19.70 -11.12
CA ARG A 82 -5.78 19.66 -11.78
C ARG A 82 -6.16 18.23 -12.20
N GLN A 83 -5.21 17.46 -12.72
CA GLN A 83 -5.42 16.06 -13.06
C GLN A 83 -5.76 15.21 -11.84
N ALA A 84 -4.99 15.35 -10.75
CA ALA A 84 -5.24 14.62 -9.50
C ALA A 84 -6.60 15.00 -8.88
N CYS A 85 -6.94 16.29 -8.87
CA CYS A 85 -8.23 16.77 -8.36
C CYS A 85 -9.41 16.28 -9.19
N THR A 86 -9.25 16.21 -10.52
CA THR A 86 -10.30 15.68 -11.42
C THR A 86 -10.60 14.24 -11.06
N LYS A 87 -9.56 13.40 -10.95
CA LYS A 87 -9.71 11.99 -10.56
C LYS A 87 -10.31 11.84 -9.15
N PHE A 88 -9.88 12.66 -8.20
CA PHE A 88 -10.41 12.66 -6.85
C PHE A 88 -11.91 13.00 -6.82
N LYS A 89 -12.28 14.08 -7.49
CA LYS A 89 -13.68 14.53 -7.60
C LYS A 89 -14.56 13.48 -8.27
N GLU A 90 -14.09 12.80 -9.31
CA GLU A 90 -14.84 11.71 -9.96
C GLU A 90 -15.19 10.59 -8.98
N HIS A 91 -14.35 10.34 -7.97
CA HIS A 91 -14.59 9.32 -6.95
C HIS A 91 -15.49 9.82 -5.81
N TYR A 92 -15.44 11.12 -5.48
CA TYR A 92 -16.14 11.75 -4.36
C TYR A 92 -17.09 12.87 -4.82
N PHE A 93 -17.80 12.67 -5.92
CA PHE A 93 -18.62 13.71 -6.57
C PHE A 93 -19.83 14.17 -5.75
N GLU A 94 -20.25 13.40 -4.74
CA GLU A 94 -21.33 13.76 -3.81
C GLU A 94 -20.84 14.68 -2.69
N ASP A 95 -19.56 14.59 -2.32
CA ASP A 95 -18.95 15.32 -1.19
C ASP A 95 -18.16 16.56 -1.65
N ILE A 96 -17.76 16.59 -2.93
CA ILE A 96 -16.81 17.57 -3.47
C ILE A 96 -17.42 18.34 -4.64
N GLU A 97 -17.49 19.66 -4.49
CA GLU A 97 -18.05 20.56 -5.50
C GLU A 97 -17.10 20.73 -6.72
N PRO A 98 -17.62 21.11 -7.90
CA PRO A 98 -16.81 21.37 -9.08
C PRO A 98 -15.66 22.38 -8.89
N GLU A 99 -15.86 23.34 -8.02
CA GLU A 99 -14.94 24.42 -7.67
C GLU A 99 -13.66 23.91 -7.01
N PHE A 100 -13.66 22.68 -6.46
CA PHE A 100 -12.52 22.07 -5.78
C PHE A 100 -11.22 22.12 -6.58
N ILE A 101 -11.28 21.96 -7.90
CA ILE A 101 -10.10 21.95 -8.78
C ILE A 101 -9.38 23.31 -8.72
N ASP A 102 -10.13 24.41 -8.82
CA ASP A 102 -9.57 25.75 -8.76
C ASP A 102 -9.23 26.15 -7.31
N GLU A 103 -10.05 25.72 -6.36
CA GLU A 103 -9.83 25.92 -4.92
C GLU A 103 -8.50 25.31 -4.47
N MET A 104 -8.14 24.09 -4.91
CA MET A 104 -6.86 23.46 -4.60
C MET A 104 -5.65 24.21 -5.19
N VAL A 105 -5.79 24.78 -6.39
CA VAL A 105 -4.73 25.60 -7.00
C VAL A 105 -4.54 26.88 -6.20
N GLN A 106 -5.62 27.55 -5.79
CA GLN A 106 -5.55 28.73 -4.93
C GLN A 106 -4.95 28.40 -3.56
N TYR A 107 -5.37 27.28 -2.95
CA TYR A 107 -4.86 26.80 -1.68
C TYR A 107 -3.35 26.54 -1.72
N LYS A 108 -2.84 25.94 -2.81
CA LYS A 108 -1.40 25.78 -3.03
C LYS A 108 -0.66 27.11 -2.88
N TYR A 109 -1.10 28.14 -3.58
CA TYR A 109 -0.43 29.45 -3.54
C TYR A 109 -0.60 30.15 -2.19
N PHE A 110 -1.74 29.99 -1.54
CA PHE A 110 -1.95 30.46 -0.17
C PHE A 110 -0.91 29.86 0.80
N ILE A 111 -0.68 28.55 0.75
CA ILE A 111 0.31 27.89 1.60
C ILE A 111 1.74 28.34 1.26
N LEU A 112 2.07 28.45 -0.02
CA LEU A 112 3.39 28.92 -0.47
C LEU A 112 3.70 30.37 -0.04
N GLN A 113 2.69 31.16 0.32
CA GLN A 113 2.87 32.49 0.91
C GLN A 113 3.04 32.47 2.43
N LEU A 114 2.43 31.51 3.13
CA LEU A 114 2.47 31.40 4.58
C LEU A 114 3.77 30.78 5.11
N GLU A 115 4.28 29.79 4.39
CA GLU A 115 5.54 29.15 4.71
C GLU A 115 6.61 29.61 3.73
N ASP A 116 7.85 29.77 4.20
CA ASP A 116 9.04 29.87 3.35
C ASP A 116 9.34 28.47 2.75
N ALA A 117 8.32 27.93 2.09
CA ALA A 117 8.19 26.55 1.68
C ALA A 117 8.87 26.40 0.34
N GLY A 118 10.16 26.08 0.40
CA GLY A 118 10.74 25.20 -0.61
C GLY A 118 9.82 23.98 -0.82
N LYS A 119 9.81 23.43 -2.04
CA LYS A 119 9.02 22.24 -2.43
C LYS A 119 9.20 21.10 -1.42
N LYS A 120 8.26 20.95 -0.48
CA LYS A 120 8.29 19.95 0.59
C LYS A 120 6.92 19.29 0.72
N ILE A 121 6.95 18.00 1.00
CA ILE A 121 5.75 17.25 1.39
C ILE A 121 5.18 17.89 2.67
N MET A 122 3.88 18.18 2.63
CA MET A 122 3.14 18.68 3.76
C MET A 122 2.16 17.60 4.25
N PRO A 123 2.26 17.17 5.52
CA PRO A 123 1.26 16.27 6.09
C PRO A 123 -0.14 16.90 6.07
N ALA A 124 -1.17 16.12 5.77
CA ALA A 124 -2.57 16.57 5.74
C ALA A 124 -3.01 17.24 7.06
N GLU A 125 -2.56 16.71 8.21
CA GLU A 125 -2.82 17.31 9.53
C GLU A 125 -2.28 18.75 9.64
N LYS A 126 -1.11 19.00 9.06
CA LYS A 126 -0.49 20.33 9.06
C LYS A 126 -1.27 21.28 8.14
N SER A 127 -1.67 20.82 6.96
CA SER A 127 -2.56 21.55 6.04
C SER A 127 -3.85 21.97 6.73
N TYR A 128 -4.52 21.03 7.40
CA TYR A 128 -5.76 21.27 8.13
C TYR A 128 -5.58 22.31 9.25
N LYS A 129 -4.51 22.17 10.05
CA LYS A 129 -4.15 23.14 11.09
C LYS A 129 -3.87 24.54 10.52
N LEU A 130 -3.26 24.65 9.35
CA LEU A 130 -2.99 25.93 8.70
C LEU A 130 -4.28 26.61 8.23
N ILE A 131 -5.24 25.86 7.68
CA ILE A 131 -6.53 26.42 7.28
C ILE A 131 -7.27 26.98 8.50
N ILE A 132 -7.31 26.21 9.59
CA ILE A 132 -7.96 26.65 10.84
C ILE A 132 -7.23 27.85 11.46
N GLY A 133 -5.90 27.78 11.56
CA GLY A 133 -5.09 28.81 12.19
C GLY A 133 -5.15 30.16 11.48
N ASN A 134 -5.42 30.16 10.17
CA ASN A 134 -5.56 31.38 9.36
C ASN A 134 -7.02 31.78 9.10
N MET A 135 -7.99 31.12 9.75
CA MET A 135 -9.42 31.37 9.57
C MET A 135 -9.88 31.27 8.09
N ALA A 136 -9.30 30.34 7.34
CA ALA A 136 -9.51 30.19 5.91
C ALA A 136 -10.54 29.11 5.53
N GLN A 137 -11.31 28.59 6.50
CA GLN A 137 -12.26 27.49 6.31
C GLN A 137 -13.37 27.84 5.30
N SER A 138 -13.89 29.07 5.37
CA SER A 138 -14.93 29.53 4.43
C SER A 138 -14.39 29.79 3.03
N THR A 139 -13.08 29.99 2.89
CA THR A 139 -12.40 30.21 1.60
C THR A 139 -12.03 28.88 0.95
N PHE A 140 -11.68 27.87 1.75
CA PHE A 140 -11.27 26.55 1.28
C PHE A 140 -12.15 25.41 1.86
N PRO A 141 -13.48 25.43 1.65
CA PRO A 141 -14.39 24.42 2.20
C PRO A 141 -14.19 23.03 1.59
N ASN A 142 -13.96 22.91 0.28
CA ASN A 142 -13.76 21.62 -0.38
C ASN A 142 -12.39 21.02 -0.03
N VAL A 143 -11.36 21.86 0.13
CA VAL A 143 -10.05 21.41 0.64
C VAL A 143 -10.18 20.87 2.06
N MET A 144 -10.98 21.52 2.92
CA MET A 144 -11.26 21.03 4.27
C MET A 144 -12.00 19.70 4.28
N THR A 145 -12.96 19.49 3.37
CA THR A 145 -13.65 18.21 3.24
C THR A 145 -12.72 17.09 2.73
N ALA A 146 -11.75 17.43 1.89
CA ALA A 146 -10.82 16.45 1.33
C ALA A 146 -9.70 16.01 2.31
N LEU A 147 -9.36 16.85 3.30
CA LEU A 147 -8.28 16.64 4.27
C LEU A 147 -8.71 15.84 5.52
#